data_AF-R7TDK6-F1
#
_entry.id   AF-R7TDK6-F1
#
_cell.length_a   1.000
_cell.length_b   1.000
_cell.length_c   1.000
_cell.angle_alpha   90.00
_cell.angle_beta   90.00
_cell.angle_gamma   90.00
#
_symmetry.space_group_name_H-M   'P 1'
#
loop_
_entity.id
_entity.type
_entity.pdbx_description
1 polymer ?
#
loop_
_entity_poly.entity_id
_entity_poly.type
_entity_poly.pdbx_seq_one_letter_code
_entity_poly.pdbx_strand_id
1 'polypeptide(L)'
;MSAEITKVLVTGASGYIAAHVVQQLLKAGYSVRGTVRSLKNEQKVKPLQELCPDAAHPLELVEADLNDPDCWDKAVEGCSHVMHTASPFPASKPKDPEKEIIRPAVDGALSVLAACAKNHVKRVVLTSSIAAVSGGIGDPSRPNHVFSEVDWTNPDEENIDTYVKSKTLAERAAWDFVEKLSDEDRFELATINPGYVVGPVLSGGDATSMEIPRRLMQREMPMIVKLFMVVCDVRDVAQAHVNAMTVPEAAGNRHLVTSGGMWMKEMAQALDEEFRDQGYSIPLTEAPNFLVSVFGVFDGSLKMIRPMLGITQKVDNARLRNILGIEPIDMKKSFVDMAYSMIERGFIKKSKKYRPREP
;
A
#
# COMPACT_ATOMS: atom_id res chain seq x y z
N MET A 1 30.38 -18.31 -17.30
CA MET A 1 28.92 -18.42 -17.14
C MET A 1 28.45 -17.05 -16.67
N SER A 2 27.70 -16.32 -17.49
CA SER A 2 27.08 -15.07 -17.04
C SER A 2 26.13 -15.42 -15.89
N ALA A 3 26.16 -14.67 -14.79
CA ALA A 3 25.15 -14.81 -13.75
C ALA A 3 23.76 -14.67 -14.39
N GLU A 4 22.86 -15.61 -14.13
CA GLU A 4 21.52 -15.60 -14.69
C GLU A 4 20.79 -14.34 -14.17
N ILE A 5 20.36 -13.46 -15.07
CA ILE A 5 19.72 -12.20 -14.69
C ILE A 5 18.35 -12.52 -14.09
N THR A 6 18.14 -12.13 -12.83
CA THR A 6 16.86 -12.33 -12.16
C THR A 6 15.84 -11.32 -12.69
N LYS A 7 14.84 -11.82 -13.43
CA LYS A 7 13.72 -11.03 -13.95
C LYS A 7 12.54 -11.04 -12.98
N VAL A 8 12.08 -9.85 -12.59
CA VAL A 8 11.01 -9.65 -11.59
C VAL A 8 9.82 -8.96 -12.24
N LEU A 9 8.64 -9.56 -12.13
CA LEU A 9 7.38 -8.92 -12.52
C LEU A 9 6.87 -8.05 -11.35
N VAL A 10 6.47 -6.81 -11.62
CA VAL A 10 5.72 -5.96 -10.69
C VAL A 10 4.36 -5.66 -11.28
N THR A 11 3.29 -6.19 -10.69
CA THR A 11 1.94 -5.93 -11.19
C THR A 11 1.48 -4.52 -10.78
N GLY A 12 0.84 -3.79 -11.70
CA GLY A 12 0.31 -2.46 -11.41
C GLY A 12 1.41 -1.42 -11.14
N ALA A 13 2.50 -1.46 -11.92
CA ALA A 13 3.74 -0.70 -11.73
C ALA A 13 3.55 0.81 -11.54
N SER A 14 2.48 1.39 -12.10
CA SER A 14 2.13 2.81 -11.92
C SER A 14 1.58 3.19 -10.55
N GLY A 15 1.25 2.20 -9.71
CA GLY A 15 0.69 2.39 -8.37
C GLY A 15 1.69 3.01 -7.39
N TYR A 16 1.18 3.59 -6.31
CA TYR A 16 2.00 4.33 -5.35
C TYR A 16 3.11 3.48 -4.71
N ILE A 17 2.76 2.33 -4.13
CA ILE A 17 3.75 1.38 -3.58
C ILE A 17 4.59 0.77 -4.71
N ALA A 18 3.93 0.36 -5.80
CA ALA A 18 4.55 -0.33 -6.92
C ALA A 18 5.69 0.48 -7.55
N ALA A 19 5.54 1.79 -7.70
CA ALA A 19 6.57 2.67 -8.23
C ALA A 19 7.84 2.67 -7.36
N HIS A 20 7.70 2.62 -6.03
CA HIS A 20 8.85 2.48 -5.13
C HIS A 20 9.50 1.10 -5.23
N VAL A 21 8.69 0.03 -5.34
CA VAL A 21 9.19 -1.34 -5.54
C VAL A 21 9.99 -1.43 -6.84
N VAL A 22 9.46 -0.89 -7.94
CA VAL A 22 10.16 -0.80 -9.23
C VAL A 22 11.47 -0.03 -9.08
N GLN A 23 11.45 1.13 -8.43
CA GLN A 23 12.67 1.93 -8.24
C GLN A 23 13.75 1.16 -7.49
N GLN A 24 13.40 0.50 -6.38
CA GLN A 24 14.36 -0.20 -5.55
C GLN A 24 14.90 -1.46 -6.25
N LEU A 25 14.05 -2.20 -6.98
CA LEU A 25 14.49 -3.34 -7.78
C LEU A 25 15.48 -2.92 -8.90
N LEU A 26 15.17 -1.85 -9.63
CA LEU A 26 16.06 -1.33 -10.68
C LEU A 26 17.41 -0.86 -10.11
N LYS A 27 17.39 -0.16 -8.97
CA LYS A 27 18.61 0.27 -8.26
C LYS A 27 19.44 -0.90 -7.73
N ALA A 28 18.79 -2.00 -7.36
CA ALA A 28 19.47 -3.23 -6.94
C ALA A 28 19.98 -4.08 -8.12
N GLY A 29 19.80 -3.63 -9.37
CA GLY A 29 20.33 -4.29 -10.57
C GLY A 29 19.45 -5.42 -11.12
N TYR A 30 18.20 -5.56 -10.67
CA TYR A 30 17.27 -6.53 -11.23
C TYR A 30 16.73 -6.10 -12.60
N SER A 31 16.39 -7.07 -13.45
CA SER A 31 15.60 -6.82 -14.66
C SER A 31 14.13 -6.75 -14.28
N VAL A 32 13.48 -5.60 -14.47
CA VAL A 32 12.10 -5.39 -14.03
C VAL A 32 11.15 -5.34 -15.21
N ARG A 33 10.08 -6.16 -15.15
CA ARG A 33 8.89 -6.02 -16.00
C ARG A 33 7.75 -5.45 -15.14
N GLY A 34 7.20 -4.32 -15.52
CA GLY A 34 6.06 -3.71 -14.85
C GLY A 34 4.78 -3.86 -15.68
N THR A 35 3.66 -4.20 -15.05
CA THR A 35 2.37 -4.15 -15.75
C THR A 35 1.66 -2.81 -15.56
N VAL A 36 1.04 -2.30 -16.61
CA VAL A 36 0.14 -1.15 -16.58
C VAL A 36 -1.16 -1.49 -17.31
N ARG A 37 -2.29 -0.85 -16.98
CA ARG A 37 -3.55 -1.11 -17.70
C ARG A 37 -3.53 -0.66 -19.15
N SER A 38 -2.83 0.44 -19.43
CA SER A 38 -2.62 0.90 -20.80
C SER A 38 -1.30 1.62 -20.95
N LEU A 39 -0.52 1.21 -21.94
CA LEU A 39 0.71 1.87 -22.36
C LEU A 39 0.45 3.24 -22.99
N LYS A 40 -0.78 3.50 -23.44
CA LYS A 40 -1.20 4.78 -24.02
C LYS A 40 -1.42 5.88 -22.96
N ASN A 41 -1.41 5.53 -21.68
CA ASN A 41 -1.55 6.51 -20.60
C ASN A 41 -0.18 7.12 -20.24
N GLU A 42 0.24 8.11 -21.01
CA GLU A 42 1.55 8.76 -20.83
C GLU A 42 1.74 9.35 -19.43
N GLN A 43 0.69 9.87 -18.80
CA GLN A 43 0.75 10.42 -17.44
C GLN A 43 1.19 9.38 -16.40
N LYS A 44 0.84 8.11 -16.62
CA LYS A 44 1.22 6.99 -15.75
C LYS A 44 2.51 6.29 -16.18
N VAL A 45 2.77 6.25 -17.48
CA VAL A 45 3.89 5.51 -18.07
C VAL A 45 5.19 6.32 -18.03
N LYS A 46 5.16 7.59 -18.45
CA LYS A 46 6.37 8.42 -18.55
C LYS A 46 7.13 8.54 -17.23
N PRO A 47 6.48 8.80 -16.08
CA PRO A 47 7.20 8.86 -14.80
C PRO A 47 7.88 7.55 -14.39
N LEU A 48 7.37 6.39 -14.86
CA LEU A 48 8.00 5.09 -14.59
C LEU A 48 9.26 4.87 -15.43
N GLN A 49 9.23 5.32 -16.69
CA GLN A 49 10.39 5.22 -17.59
C GLN A 49 11.54 6.12 -17.13
N GLU A 50 11.21 7.28 -16.55
CA GLU A 50 12.18 8.25 -16.03
C GLU A 50 12.63 7.97 -14.58
N LEU A 51 12.10 6.92 -13.96
CA LEU A 51 12.24 6.63 -12.52
C LEU A 51 13.68 6.28 -12.10
N CYS A 52 14.44 5.64 -13.00
CA CYS A 52 15.80 5.19 -12.76
C CYS A 52 16.60 5.17 -14.09
N PRO A 53 17.03 6.34 -14.60
CA PRO A 53 17.70 6.44 -15.91
C PRO A 53 19.03 5.68 -15.95
N ASP A 54 19.70 5.54 -14.80
CA ASP A 54 20.99 4.85 -14.68
C ASP A 54 20.84 3.36 -14.31
N ALA A 55 19.65 2.78 -14.45
CA ALA A 55 19.43 1.37 -14.15
C ALA A 55 20.25 0.46 -15.08
N ALA A 56 20.81 -0.61 -14.53
CA ALA A 56 21.58 -1.60 -15.30
C ALA A 56 20.76 -2.25 -16.43
N HIS A 57 19.44 -2.34 -16.22
CA HIS A 57 18.47 -2.83 -17.19
C HIS A 57 17.31 -1.83 -17.30
N PRO A 58 16.85 -1.50 -18.52
CA PRO A 58 15.69 -0.65 -18.69
C PRO A 58 14.43 -1.32 -18.16
N LEU A 59 13.49 -0.53 -17.63
CA LEU A 59 12.17 -1.00 -17.24
C LEU A 59 11.38 -1.47 -18.48
N GLU A 60 10.98 -2.73 -18.52
CA GLU A 60 10.04 -3.26 -19.49
C GLU A 60 8.61 -3.00 -19.01
N LEU A 61 7.75 -2.37 -19.83
CA LEU A 61 6.34 -2.19 -19.51
C LEU A 61 5.46 -3.01 -20.44
N VAL A 62 4.49 -3.73 -19.87
CA VAL A 62 3.51 -4.53 -20.62
C VAL A 62 2.08 -4.19 -20.17
N GLU A 63 1.11 -4.37 -21.07
CA GLU A 63 -0.30 -4.20 -20.71
C GLU A 63 -0.83 -5.45 -19.99
N ALA A 64 -1.50 -5.25 -18.85
CA ALA A 64 -2.25 -6.28 -18.14
C ALA A 64 -3.35 -5.65 -17.28
N ASP A 65 -4.49 -6.31 -17.14
CA ASP A 65 -5.59 -5.89 -16.28
C ASP A 65 -6.05 -7.07 -15.39
N LEU A 66 -6.40 -6.78 -14.13
CA LEU A 66 -6.89 -7.80 -13.21
C LEU A 66 -8.24 -8.38 -13.62
N ASN A 67 -8.98 -7.68 -14.48
CA ASN A 67 -10.23 -8.15 -15.04
C ASN A 67 -10.05 -8.97 -16.34
N ASP A 68 -8.82 -9.14 -16.81
CA ASP A 68 -8.48 -9.93 -17.99
C ASP A 68 -7.53 -11.07 -17.58
N PRO A 69 -8.05 -12.29 -17.30
CA PRO A 69 -7.22 -13.40 -16.86
C PRO A 69 -6.23 -13.88 -17.94
N ASP A 70 -6.53 -13.67 -19.23
CA ASP A 70 -5.75 -14.21 -20.35
C ASP A 70 -4.42 -13.47 -20.56
N CYS A 71 -4.28 -12.27 -19.99
CA CYS A 71 -3.06 -11.47 -20.13
C CYS A 71 -1.90 -11.94 -19.22
N TRP A 72 -2.20 -12.68 -18.15
CA TRP A 72 -1.22 -12.94 -17.08
C TRP A 72 -0.14 -13.94 -17.46
N ASP A 73 -0.45 -14.95 -18.27
CA ASP A 73 0.53 -15.94 -18.71
C ASP A 73 1.72 -15.26 -19.42
N LYS A 74 1.41 -14.40 -20.40
CA LYS A 74 2.41 -13.62 -21.13
C LYS A 74 3.12 -12.59 -20.25
N ALA A 75 2.41 -12.00 -19.28
CA ALA A 75 3.02 -11.04 -18.36
C ALA A 75 4.07 -11.72 -17.47
N VAL A 76 3.79 -12.93 -16.98
CA VAL A 76 4.67 -13.71 -16.08
C VAL A 76 5.79 -14.43 -16.83
N GLU A 77 5.60 -14.78 -18.11
CA GLU A 77 6.58 -15.52 -18.92
C GLU A 77 8.03 -15.02 -18.75
N GLY A 78 8.91 -15.93 -18.34
CA GLY A 78 10.35 -15.67 -18.13
C GLY A 78 10.70 -14.88 -16.86
N CYS A 79 9.73 -14.59 -15.99
CA CYS A 79 9.98 -13.98 -14.68
C CYS A 79 10.22 -15.06 -13.63
N SER A 80 11.25 -14.89 -12.79
CA SER A 80 11.54 -15.83 -11.70
C SER A 80 10.87 -15.44 -10.40
N HIS A 81 10.49 -14.16 -10.24
CA HIS A 81 9.81 -13.64 -9.06
C HIS A 81 8.69 -12.69 -9.47
N VAL A 82 7.66 -12.58 -8.63
CA VAL A 82 6.53 -11.67 -8.86
C VAL A 82 6.23 -10.86 -7.60
N MET A 83 6.18 -9.54 -7.74
CA MET A 83 5.65 -8.59 -6.76
C MET A 83 4.19 -8.29 -7.15
N HIS A 84 3.25 -9.00 -6.52
CA HIS A 84 1.83 -8.80 -6.79
C HIS A 84 1.29 -7.64 -5.94
N THR A 85 1.36 -6.41 -6.49
CA THR A 85 0.93 -5.19 -5.81
C THR A 85 -0.40 -4.62 -6.32
N ALA A 86 -0.80 -5.03 -7.53
CA ALA A 86 -2.06 -4.61 -8.14
C ALA A 86 -3.25 -5.12 -7.35
N SER A 87 -4.18 -4.23 -7.04
CA SER A 87 -5.46 -4.57 -6.42
C SER A 87 -6.52 -3.59 -6.94
N PRO A 88 -7.76 -4.04 -7.17
CA PRO A 88 -8.83 -3.12 -7.51
C PRO A 88 -9.05 -2.16 -6.34
N PHE A 89 -8.99 -0.87 -6.62
CA PHE A 89 -9.40 0.17 -5.69
C PHE A 89 -10.52 0.97 -6.37
N PRO A 90 -11.72 1.06 -5.77
CA PRO A 90 -12.83 1.76 -6.40
C PRO A 90 -12.55 3.27 -6.41
N ALA A 91 -12.79 3.92 -7.54
CA ALA A 91 -12.79 5.38 -7.62
C ALA A 91 -14.06 6.00 -6.99
N SER A 92 -15.09 5.19 -6.75
CA SER A 92 -16.39 5.61 -6.20
C SER A 92 -16.98 4.52 -5.32
N LYS A 93 -17.89 4.88 -4.42
CA LYS A 93 -18.62 3.92 -3.59
C LYS A 93 -19.35 2.89 -4.48
N PRO A 94 -19.07 1.58 -4.33
CA PRO A 94 -19.70 0.55 -5.14
C PRO A 94 -21.20 0.45 -4.85
N LYS A 95 -22.00 0.05 -5.84
CA LYS A 95 -23.42 -0.25 -5.65
C LYS A 95 -23.60 -1.67 -5.11
N ASP A 96 -22.78 -2.60 -5.59
CA ASP A 96 -22.67 -3.99 -5.15
C ASP A 96 -21.23 -4.27 -4.70
N PRO A 97 -20.90 -4.05 -3.42
CA PRO A 97 -19.57 -4.27 -2.84
C PRO A 97 -18.97 -5.65 -3.14
N GLU A 98 -19.82 -6.68 -3.19
CA GLU A 98 -19.41 -8.07 -3.42
C GLU A 98 -18.87 -8.24 -4.84
N LYS A 99 -19.60 -7.74 -5.84
CA LYS A 99 -19.22 -7.88 -7.25
C LYS A 99 -18.20 -6.85 -7.72
N GLU A 100 -18.21 -5.65 -7.14
CA GLU A 100 -17.40 -4.53 -7.63
C GLU A 100 -16.04 -4.43 -6.91
N ILE A 101 -15.89 -5.03 -5.73
CA ILE A 101 -14.64 -4.96 -4.94
C ILE A 101 -14.14 -6.34 -4.55
N ILE A 102 -14.97 -7.13 -3.86
CA ILE A 102 -14.52 -8.36 -3.22
C ILE A 102 -14.09 -9.40 -4.26
N ARG A 103 -15.00 -9.75 -5.18
CA ARG A 103 -14.69 -10.74 -6.23
C ARG A 103 -13.54 -10.32 -7.13
N PRO A 104 -13.48 -9.09 -7.70
CA PRO A 104 -12.34 -8.68 -8.50
C PRO A 104 -11.00 -8.70 -7.75
N ALA A 105 -11.00 -8.45 -6.43
CA ALA A 105 -9.77 -8.54 -5.64
C ALA A 105 -9.28 -9.98 -5.48
N VAL A 106 -10.21 -10.91 -5.23
CA VAL A 106 -9.92 -12.34 -5.08
C VAL A 106 -9.55 -12.95 -6.44
N ASP A 107 -10.42 -12.81 -7.44
CA ASP A 107 -10.25 -13.41 -8.77
C ASP A 107 -9.01 -12.85 -9.48
N GLY A 108 -8.75 -11.54 -9.34
CA GLY A 108 -7.56 -10.90 -9.89
C GLY A 108 -6.27 -11.45 -9.28
N ALA A 109 -6.24 -11.65 -7.95
CA ALA A 109 -5.10 -12.25 -7.28
C ALA A 109 -4.90 -13.70 -7.71
N LEU A 110 -5.95 -14.51 -7.71
CA LEU A 110 -5.88 -15.92 -8.10
C LEU A 110 -5.44 -16.10 -9.56
N SER A 111 -5.87 -15.21 -10.47
CA SER A 111 -5.45 -15.26 -11.88
C SER A 111 -3.94 -15.05 -12.05
N VAL A 112 -3.37 -14.10 -11.28
CA VAL A 112 -1.91 -13.88 -11.28
C VAL A 112 -1.18 -15.07 -10.68
N LEU A 113 -1.66 -15.62 -9.56
CA LEU A 113 -1.04 -16.78 -8.90
C LEU A 113 -1.10 -18.04 -9.77
N ALA A 114 -2.19 -18.26 -10.51
CA ALA A 114 -2.30 -19.34 -11.47
C ALA A 114 -1.28 -19.22 -12.60
N ALA A 115 -1.06 -18.01 -13.13
CA ALA A 115 -0.01 -17.77 -14.12
C ALA A 115 1.40 -17.98 -13.52
N CYS A 116 1.62 -17.65 -12.24
CA CYS A 116 2.88 -17.90 -11.54
C CYS A 116 3.19 -19.39 -11.41
N ALA A 117 2.21 -20.21 -11.00
CA ALA A 117 2.35 -21.66 -10.92
C ALA A 117 2.69 -22.26 -12.30
N LYS A 118 1.92 -21.89 -13.34
CA LYS A 118 2.15 -22.36 -14.72
C LYS A 118 3.54 -22.02 -15.28
N ASN A 119 4.11 -20.89 -14.86
CA ASN A 119 5.43 -20.43 -15.30
C ASN A 119 6.56 -20.78 -14.32
N HIS A 120 6.29 -21.63 -13.31
CA HIS A 120 7.27 -22.08 -12.31
C HIS A 120 8.05 -20.92 -11.67
N VAL A 121 7.34 -19.84 -11.31
CA VAL A 121 7.89 -18.74 -10.53
C VAL A 121 8.47 -19.28 -9.23
N LYS A 122 9.63 -18.77 -8.78
CA LYS A 122 10.26 -19.23 -7.54
C LYS A 122 9.52 -18.71 -6.31
N ARG A 123 9.22 -17.40 -6.32
CA ARG A 123 8.55 -16.73 -5.19
C ARG A 123 7.63 -15.61 -5.65
N VAL A 124 6.48 -15.53 -4.99
CA VAL A 124 5.54 -14.41 -5.10
C VAL A 124 5.52 -13.64 -3.78
N VAL A 125 5.67 -12.32 -3.87
CA VAL A 125 5.44 -11.41 -2.75
C VAL A 125 4.16 -10.63 -3.00
N LEU A 126 3.14 -10.88 -2.18
CA LEU A 126 1.80 -10.31 -2.32
C LEU A 126 1.63 -9.09 -1.40
N THR A 127 1.20 -7.95 -1.96
CA THR A 127 0.77 -6.80 -1.15
C THR A 127 -0.64 -7.03 -0.61
N SER A 128 -0.72 -7.36 0.68
CA SER A 128 -1.97 -7.36 1.44
C SER A 128 -2.15 -6.02 2.17
N SER A 129 -2.64 -6.03 3.40
CA SER A 129 -2.94 -4.86 4.21
C SER A 129 -3.00 -5.24 5.68
N ILE A 130 -2.71 -4.30 6.57
CA ILE A 130 -3.04 -4.46 8.00
C ILE A 130 -4.54 -4.70 8.22
N ALA A 131 -5.39 -4.29 7.27
CA ALA A 131 -6.82 -4.58 7.29
C ALA A 131 -7.14 -6.09 7.32
N ALA A 132 -6.27 -6.95 6.81
CA ALA A 132 -6.43 -8.41 6.91
C ALA A 132 -6.01 -8.98 8.28
N VAL A 133 -5.41 -8.15 9.13
CA VAL A 133 -4.89 -8.49 10.46
C VAL A 133 -5.77 -7.88 11.55
N SER A 134 -6.03 -6.56 11.49
CA SER A 134 -6.72 -5.78 12.52
C SER A 134 -7.88 -4.90 12.01
N GLY A 135 -8.56 -5.28 10.93
CA GLY A 135 -9.58 -4.47 10.27
C GLY A 135 -10.97 -4.42 10.93
N GLY A 136 -11.18 -5.12 12.04
CA GLY A 136 -12.43 -5.05 12.84
C GLY A 136 -12.46 -3.84 13.77
N ILE A 137 -13.64 -3.55 14.34
CA ILE A 137 -13.78 -2.52 15.38
C ILE A 137 -13.25 -3.16 16.67
N GLY A 138 -11.92 -3.23 16.81
CA GLY A 138 -11.17 -3.82 17.93
C GLY A 138 -12.01 -4.67 18.87
N ASP A 139 -12.01 -5.99 18.66
CA ASP A 139 -12.79 -6.95 19.43
C ASP A 139 -12.92 -6.50 20.91
N PRO A 140 -14.14 -6.14 21.37
CA PRO A 140 -14.35 -5.65 22.73
C PRO A 140 -13.87 -6.65 23.80
N SER A 141 -13.72 -7.93 23.44
CA SER A 141 -13.14 -8.96 24.31
C SER A 141 -11.61 -8.92 24.38
N ARG A 142 -10.95 -8.14 23.52
CA ARG A 142 -9.49 -7.99 23.38
C ARG A 142 -9.01 -6.53 23.48
N PRO A 143 -9.39 -5.75 24.51
CA PRO A 143 -9.14 -4.30 24.58
C PRO A 143 -7.66 -3.88 24.69
N ASN A 144 -6.75 -4.84 24.91
CA ASN A 144 -5.31 -4.62 25.01
C ASN A 144 -4.48 -5.54 24.11
N HIS A 145 -5.12 -6.20 23.13
CA HIS A 145 -4.41 -7.14 22.27
C HIS A 145 -3.37 -6.42 21.40
N VAL A 146 -2.21 -7.05 21.27
CA VAL A 146 -1.13 -6.62 20.39
C VAL A 146 -1.22 -7.47 19.14
N PHE A 147 -1.70 -6.87 18.05
CA PHE A 147 -1.85 -7.56 16.77
C PHE A 147 -0.48 -7.94 16.21
N SER A 148 -0.37 -9.15 15.68
CA SER A 148 0.84 -9.67 15.05
C SER A 148 0.50 -10.43 13.78
N GLU A 149 1.50 -10.97 13.09
CA GLU A 149 1.34 -11.65 11.80
C GLU A 149 0.50 -12.93 11.86
N VAL A 150 0.24 -13.47 13.05
CA VAL A 150 -0.65 -14.63 13.23
C VAL A 150 -2.13 -14.25 13.32
N ASP A 151 -2.45 -12.98 13.59
CA ASP A 151 -3.83 -12.53 13.73
C ASP A 151 -4.50 -12.37 12.36
N TRP A 152 -5.76 -12.76 12.27
CA TRP A 152 -6.59 -12.58 11.10
C TRP A 152 -7.85 -11.80 11.45
N THR A 153 -8.21 -10.86 10.59
CA THR A 153 -9.52 -10.22 10.67
C THR A 153 -10.62 -11.24 10.38
N ASN A 154 -11.74 -11.14 11.11
CA ASN A 154 -12.92 -11.96 10.88
C ASN A 154 -13.79 -11.33 9.77
N PRO A 155 -13.83 -11.89 8.53
CA PRO A 155 -14.59 -11.29 7.43
C PRO A 155 -16.12 -11.37 7.60
N ASP A 156 -16.59 -12.11 8.60
CA ASP A 156 -18.01 -12.31 8.91
C ASP A 156 -18.48 -11.42 10.07
N GLU A 157 -17.63 -10.54 10.59
CA GLU A 157 -18.01 -9.54 11.60
C GLU A 157 -19.12 -8.61 11.07
N GLU A 158 -20.11 -8.32 11.92
CA GLU A 158 -21.20 -7.43 11.56
C GLU A 158 -20.67 -6.02 11.28
N ASN A 159 -21.13 -5.41 10.18
CA ASN A 159 -20.71 -4.07 9.73
C ASN A 159 -19.22 -3.94 9.37
N ILE A 160 -18.53 -5.04 9.03
CA ILE A 160 -17.18 -4.96 8.50
C ILE A 160 -17.11 -4.12 7.22
N ASP A 161 -16.10 -3.27 7.13
CA ASP A 161 -15.87 -2.46 5.95
C ASP A 161 -15.55 -3.34 4.72
N THR A 162 -16.02 -2.93 3.54
CA THR A 162 -15.85 -3.73 2.31
C THR A 162 -14.38 -3.88 1.93
N TYR A 163 -13.58 -2.83 2.07
CA TYR A 163 -12.15 -2.89 1.76
C TYR A 163 -11.42 -3.82 2.73
N VAL A 164 -11.78 -3.78 4.02
CA VAL A 164 -11.28 -4.73 5.02
C VAL A 164 -11.59 -6.17 4.63
N LYS A 165 -12.86 -6.44 4.30
CA LYS A 165 -13.31 -7.78 3.89
C LYS A 165 -12.61 -8.24 2.62
N SER A 166 -12.49 -7.40 1.60
CA SER A 166 -11.84 -7.76 0.33
C SER A 166 -10.35 -8.08 0.53
N LYS A 167 -9.63 -7.31 1.35
CA LYS A 167 -8.21 -7.57 1.64
C LYS A 167 -8.02 -8.87 2.43
N THR A 168 -8.89 -9.13 3.40
CA THR A 168 -8.87 -10.37 4.19
C THR A 168 -9.12 -11.60 3.31
N LEU A 169 -10.16 -11.57 2.48
CA LEU A 169 -10.52 -12.70 1.62
C LEU A 169 -9.49 -12.94 0.51
N ALA A 170 -8.95 -11.89 -0.10
CA ALA A 170 -7.92 -12.04 -1.12
C ALA A 170 -6.63 -12.66 -0.57
N GLU A 171 -6.18 -12.26 0.63
CA GLU A 171 -4.99 -12.85 1.26
C GLU A 171 -5.23 -14.31 1.65
N ARG A 172 -6.39 -14.64 2.25
CA ARG A 172 -6.75 -16.04 2.55
C ARG A 172 -6.79 -16.91 1.30
N ALA A 173 -7.44 -16.43 0.24
CA ALA A 173 -7.52 -17.15 -1.03
C ALA A 173 -6.13 -17.40 -1.65
N ALA A 174 -5.20 -16.45 -1.50
CA ALA A 174 -3.83 -16.62 -1.97
C ALA A 174 -3.08 -17.73 -1.21
N TRP A 175 -3.18 -17.75 0.12
CA TRP A 175 -2.59 -18.83 0.93
C TRP A 175 -3.21 -20.19 0.61
N ASP A 176 -4.55 -20.27 0.60
CA ASP A 176 -5.29 -21.48 0.25
C ASP A 176 -4.92 -22.01 -1.15
N PHE A 177 -4.68 -21.11 -2.12
CA PHE A 177 -4.28 -21.47 -3.47
C PHE A 177 -2.92 -22.17 -3.47
N VAL A 178 -1.91 -21.57 -2.82
CA VAL A 178 -0.53 -22.10 -2.79
C VAL A 178 -0.44 -23.42 -2.02
N GLU A 179 -1.19 -23.56 -0.93
CA GLU A 179 -1.26 -24.82 -0.16
C GLU A 179 -1.83 -25.98 -0.99
N LYS A 180 -2.74 -25.70 -1.93
CA LYS A 180 -3.38 -26.70 -2.79
C LYS A 180 -2.56 -27.06 -4.04
N LEU A 181 -1.49 -26.32 -4.34
CA LEU A 181 -0.61 -26.64 -5.47
C LEU A 181 0.14 -27.95 -5.23
N SER A 182 0.41 -28.66 -6.33
CA SER A 182 1.34 -29.79 -6.35
C SER A 182 2.75 -29.33 -5.95
N ASP A 183 3.59 -30.22 -5.43
CA ASP A 183 4.97 -29.85 -5.08
C ASP A 183 5.79 -29.39 -6.32
N GLU A 184 5.41 -29.82 -7.53
CA GLU A 184 6.07 -29.42 -8.79
C GLU A 184 5.69 -27.99 -9.23
N ASP A 185 4.47 -27.55 -8.94
CA ASP A 185 3.95 -26.23 -9.32
C ASP A 185 4.02 -25.20 -8.18
N ARG A 186 4.33 -25.64 -6.96
CA ARG A 186 4.30 -24.80 -5.76
C ARG A 186 5.47 -23.82 -5.76
N PHE A 187 5.14 -22.54 -5.67
CA PHE A 187 6.06 -21.44 -5.43
C PHE A 187 6.02 -20.99 -3.96
N GLU A 188 7.06 -20.29 -3.51
CA GLU A 188 7.07 -19.66 -2.19
C GLU A 188 6.17 -18.42 -2.17
N LEU A 189 5.35 -18.28 -1.13
CA LEU A 189 4.54 -17.08 -0.91
C LEU A 189 5.03 -16.31 0.31
N ALA A 190 5.12 -15.00 0.19
CA ALA A 190 5.23 -14.08 1.33
C ALA A 190 4.21 -12.95 1.16
N THR A 191 3.57 -12.52 2.25
CA THR A 191 2.64 -11.38 2.19
C THR A 191 3.19 -10.18 2.96
N ILE A 192 3.01 -9.00 2.39
CA ILE A 192 3.36 -7.72 3.01
C ILE A 192 2.06 -7.05 3.44
N ASN A 193 1.90 -6.80 4.75
CA ASN A 193 0.71 -6.22 5.37
C ASN A 193 1.03 -4.79 5.86
N PRO A 194 1.03 -3.78 4.98
CA PRO A 194 1.33 -2.42 5.36
C PRO A 194 0.21 -1.79 6.20
N GLY A 195 0.61 -0.86 7.09
CA GLY A 195 -0.30 0.11 7.68
C GLY A 195 -0.79 1.17 6.69
N TYR A 196 -1.22 2.33 7.20
CA TYR A 196 -1.49 3.52 6.40
C TYR A 196 -0.18 4.05 5.80
N VAL A 197 -0.02 3.84 4.49
CA VAL A 197 1.22 4.12 3.77
C VAL A 197 1.37 5.61 3.48
N VAL A 198 2.43 6.22 4.00
CA VAL A 198 2.82 7.62 3.78
C VAL A 198 4.22 7.72 3.17
N GLY A 199 4.62 8.89 2.70
CA GLY A 199 5.93 9.10 2.10
C GLY A 199 5.88 9.72 0.70
N PRO A 200 7.04 9.93 0.06
CA PRO A 200 7.11 10.68 -1.19
C PRO A 200 6.42 9.95 -2.36
N VAL A 201 5.70 10.69 -3.20
CA VAL A 201 5.05 10.16 -4.41
C VAL A 201 6.03 10.16 -5.58
N LEU A 202 6.15 9.03 -6.30
CA LEU A 202 7.07 8.87 -7.44
C LEU A 202 6.38 8.88 -8.82
N SER A 203 5.10 8.52 -8.90
CA SER A 203 4.34 8.46 -10.14
C SER A 203 3.05 9.29 -10.03
N GLY A 204 2.48 9.71 -11.17
CA GLY A 204 1.29 10.57 -11.24
C GLY A 204 -0.04 9.87 -10.93
N GLY A 205 -0.03 8.78 -10.16
CA GLY A 205 -1.25 8.05 -9.79
C GLY A 205 -1.90 8.60 -8.52
N ASP A 206 -3.21 8.79 -8.54
CA ASP A 206 -3.98 9.07 -7.32
C ASP A 206 -3.94 7.85 -6.38
N ALA A 207 -3.45 8.04 -5.16
CA ALA A 207 -3.49 7.05 -4.09
C ALA A 207 -4.36 7.57 -2.94
N THR A 208 -5.24 6.72 -2.42
CA THR A 208 -6.15 7.06 -1.32
C THR A 208 -5.41 7.58 -0.08
N SER A 209 -4.20 7.06 0.19
CA SER A 209 -3.34 7.53 1.29
C SER A 209 -2.86 8.98 1.14
N MET A 210 -3.05 9.62 -0.02
CA MET A 210 -2.75 11.03 -0.21
C MET A 210 -3.86 11.94 0.30
N GLU A 211 -5.06 11.42 0.56
CA GLU A 211 -6.22 12.24 0.90
C GLU A 211 -6.03 13.03 2.19
N ILE A 212 -5.56 12.39 3.27
CA ILE A 212 -5.39 13.07 4.57
C ILE A 212 -4.34 14.19 4.49
N PRO A 213 -3.10 13.95 4.01
CA PRO A 213 -2.13 15.03 3.80
C PRO A 213 -2.67 16.15 2.91
N ARG A 214 -3.36 15.82 1.81
CA ARG A 214 -3.95 16.80 0.89
C ARG A 214 -4.99 17.67 1.61
N ARG A 215 -5.94 17.06 2.31
CA ARG A 215 -7.02 17.76 3.03
C ARG A 215 -6.49 18.65 4.14
N LEU A 216 -5.45 18.20 4.87
CA LEU A 216 -4.78 19.00 5.90
C LEU A 216 -4.05 20.21 5.30
N MET A 217 -3.23 19.98 4.27
CA MET A 217 -2.42 21.03 3.62
C MET A 217 -3.29 22.08 2.90
N GLN A 218 -4.41 21.65 2.30
CA GLN A 218 -5.34 22.55 1.59
C GLN A 218 -6.46 23.09 2.48
N ARG A 219 -6.47 22.76 3.78
CA ARG A 219 -7.49 23.19 4.75
C ARG A 219 -8.92 22.83 4.31
N GLU A 220 -9.09 21.67 3.67
CA GLU A 220 -10.41 21.12 3.28
C GLU A 220 -11.19 20.59 4.48
N MET A 221 -10.53 20.46 5.63
CA MET A 221 -11.14 20.14 6.91
C MET A 221 -10.89 21.31 7.88
N PRO A 222 -11.92 21.98 8.40
CA PRO A 222 -11.73 23.12 9.32
C PRO A 222 -11.21 22.68 10.70
N MET A 223 -11.43 21.42 11.07
CA MET A 223 -10.97 20.76 12.29
C MET A 223 -10.50 19.34 11.96
N ILE A 224 -9.60 18.81 12.77
CA ILE A 224 -9.15 17.42 12.68
C ILE A 224 -10.04 16.51 13.52
N VAL A 225 -10.02 15.21 13.23
CA VAL A 225 -10.73 14.20 14.02
C VAL A 225 -9.76 13.44 14.92
N LYS A 226 -10.25 12.92 16.05
CA LYS A 226 -9.46 12.09 16.97
C LYS A 226 -9.30 10.67 16.40
N LEU A 227 -8.54 10.56 15.33
CA LEU A 227 -8.29 9.32 14.59
C LEU A 227 -6.85 8.86 14.85
N PHE A 228 -6.69 7.59 15.24
CA PHE A 228 -5.40 6.92 15.34
C PHE A 228 -5.26 5.98 14.16
N MET A 229 -4.09 5.96 13.52
CA MET A 229 -3.80 5.04 12.43
C MET A 229 -2.46 4.37 12.68
N VAL A 230 -2.40 3.07 12.41
CA VAL A 230 -1.12 2.37 12.26
C VAL A 230 -0.52 2.83 10.93
N VAL A 231 0.71 3.31 10.93
CA VAL A 231 1.33 4.01 9.79
C VAL A 231 2.63 3.34 9.36
N CYS A 232 3.02 3.56 8.11
CA CYS A 232 4.32 3.13 7.59
C CYS A 232 4.80 4.02 6.44
N ASP A 233 6.10 4.01 6.18
CA ASP A 233 6.68 4.69 5.02
C ASP A 233 6.63 3.80 3.79
N VAL A 234 6.27 4.36 2.64
CA VAL A 234 6.23 3.66 1.34
C VAL A 234 7.59 3.11 0.92
N ARG A 235 8.70 3.75 1.33
CA ARG A 235 10.07 3.29 1.08
C ARG A 235 10.37 2.04 1.89
N ASP A 236 9.91 1.99 3.15
CA ASP A 236 10.03 0.80 4.00
C ASP A 236 9.16 -0.34 3.47
N VAL A 237 7.94 -0.03 2.99
CA VAL A 237 7.08 -1.03 2.34
C VAL A 237 7.74 -1.59 1.08
N ALA A 238 8.33 -0.75 0.23
CA ALA A 238 9.03 -1.23 -0.95
C ALA A 238 10.28 -2.05 -0.59
N GLN A 239 11.04 -1.63 0.42
CA GLN A 239 12.19 -2.39 0.91
C GLN A 239 11.76 -3.75 1.47
N ALA A 240 10.62 -3.80 2.17
CA ALA A 240 10.04 -5.02 2.69
C ALA A 240 9.67 -5.99 1.55
N HIS A 241 9.15 -5.50 0.42
CA HIS A 241 8.90 -6.34 -0.75
C HIS A 241 10.19 -6.92 -1.32
N VAL A 242 11.22 -6.09 -1.51
CA VAL A 242 12.52 -6.53 -2.04
C VAL A 242 13.19 -7.54 -1.09
N ASN A 243 13.18 -7.28 0.22
CA ASN A 243 13.78 -8.17 1.20
C ASN A 243 12.98 -9.47 1.34
N ALA A 244 11.65 -9.43 1.31
CA ALA A 244 10.83 -10.64 1.34
C ALA A 244 11.00 -11.51 0.09
N MET A 245 11.41 -10.93 -1.04
CA MET A 245 11.77 -11.69 -2.24
C MET A 245 13.05 -12.50 -2.06
N THR A 246 14.02 -12.00 -1.28
CA THR A 246 15.38 -12.59 -1.22
C THR A 246 15.69 -13.32 0.09
N VAL A 247 15.10 -12.92 1.22
CA VAL A 247 15.36 -13.49 2.55
C VAL A 247 14.64 -14.84 2.67
N PRO A 248 15.34 -15.97 2.91
CA PRO A 248 14.70 -17.29 3.04
C PRO A 248 13.61 -17.34 4.11
N GLU A 249 13.86 -16.76 5.28
CA GLU A 249 12.96 -16.73 6.44
C GLU A 249 11.68 -15.90 6.21
N ALA A 250 11.61 -15.16 5.09
CA ALA A 250 10.42 -14.43 4.71
C ALA A 250 9.37 -15.32 4.02
N ALA A 251 9.79 -16.42 3.38
CA ALA A 251 8.88 -17.34 2.70
C ALA A 251 7.94 -18.04 3.69
N GLY A 252 6.72 -18.34 3.24
CA GLY A 252 5.69 -19.00 4.05
C GLY A 252 5.14 -18.14 5.19
N ASN A 253 5.41 -16.84 5.18
CA ASN A 253 5.05 -15.94 6.27
C ASN A 253 4.37 -14.66 5.78
N ARG A 254 3.61 -14.07 6.69
CA ARG A 254 3.05 -12.72 6.60
C ARG A 254 4.00 -11.76 7.30
N HIS A 255 4.04 -10.50 6.87
CA HIS A 255 4.95 -9.48 7.42
C HIS A 255 4.24 -8.15 7.60
N LEU A 256 4.06 -7.72 8.84
CA LEU A 256 3.50 -6.41 9.15
C LEU A 256 4.55 -5.34 8.89
N VAL A 257 4.21 -4.36 8.05
CA VAL A 257 5.07 -3.20 7.79
C VAL A 257 4.44 -1.98 8.41
N THR A 258 4.95 -1.62 9.58
CA THR A 258 4.49 -0.49 10.39
C THR A 258 5.63 0.08 11.22
N SER A 259 5.60 1.40 11.44
CA SER A 259 6.46 2.10 12.39
C SER A 259 5.78 2.30 13.75
N GLY A 260 4.60 1.72 13.96
CA GLY A 260 3.70 1.99 15.07
C GLY A 260 2.46 2.76 14.63
N GLY A 261 1.79 3.43 15.55
CA GLY A 261 0.63 4.25 15.23
C GLY A 261 0.79 5.70 15.62
N MET A 262 0.01 6.55 14.95
CA MET A 262 0.09 8.00 15.03
C MET A 262 -1.33 8.59 15.02
N TRP A 263 -1.56 9.59 15.85
CA TRP A 263 -2.80 10.36 15.84
C TRP A 263 -2.81 11.37 14.68
N MET A 264 -3.99 11.64 14.12
CA MET A 264 -4.15 12.67 13.10
C MET A 264 -3.66 14.05 13.57
N LYS A 265 -3.72 14.33 14.87
CA LYS A 265 -3.15 15.54 15.47
C LYS A 265 -1.63 15.60 15.33
N GLU A 266 -0.93 14.49 15.55
CA GLU A 266 0.52 14.41 15.40
C GLU A 266 0.92 14.56 13.93
N MET A 267 0.13 14.01 12.99
CA MET A 267 0.32 14.21 11.55
C MET A 267 0.17 15.68 11.17
N ALA A 268 -0.90 16.33 11.67
CA ALA A 268 -1.16 17.74 11.42
C ALA A 268 -0.08 18.64 12.04
N GLN A 269 0.43 18.30 13.24
CA GLN A 269 1.55 19.00 13.87
C GLN A 269 2.83 18.89 13.05
N ALA A 270 3.18 17.70 12.56
CA ALA A 270 4.37 17.52 11.73
C ALA A 270 4.32 18.38 10.45
N LEU A 271 3.15 18.46 9.81
CA LEU A 271 2.95 19.31 8.65
C LEU A 271 2.98 20.81 9.03
N ASP A 272 2.36 21.18 10.15
CA ASP A 272 2.26 22.57 10.59
C ASP A 272 3.63 23.14 10.97
N GLU A 273 4.44 22.36 11.69
CA GLU A 273 5.82 22.69 12.04
C GLU A 273 6.66 23.04 10.79
N GLU A 274 6.49 22.31 9.69
CA GLU A 274 7.27 22.50 8.46
C GLU A 274 6.69 23.58 7.51
N PHE A 275 5.37 23.61 7.33
CA PHE A 275 4.73 24.32 6.23
C PHE A 275 4.00 25.60 6.63
N ARG A 276 3.83 25.90 7.93
CA ARG A 276 3.18 27.14 8.39
C ARG A 276 3.85 28.40 7.84
N ASP A 277 5.17 28.48 7.97
CA ASP A 277 5.95 29.63 7.48
C ASP A 277 6.04 29.69 5.95
N GLN A 278 5.71 28.57 5.30
CA GLN A 278 5.61 28.46 3.84
C GLN A 278 4.22 28.85 3.31
N GLY A 279 3.34 29.35 4.17
CA GLY A 279 2.02 29.89 3.81
C GLY A 279 0.89 28.85 3.76
N TYR A 280 1.08 27.68 4.38
CA TYR A 280 0.02 26.69 4.56
C TYR A 280 -0.66 26.88 5.93
N SER A 281 -1.98 26.66 5.98
CA SER A 281 -2.78 26.86 7.21
C SER A 281 -3.43 25.55 7.64
N ILE A 282 -2.68 24.78 8.43
CA ILE A 282 -3.07 23.43 8.81
C ILE A 282 -3.92 23.45 10.09
N PRO A 283 -5.06 22.73 10.12
CA PRO A 283 -5.91 22.66 11.31
C PRO A 283 -5.26 21.80 12.41
N LEU A 284 -5.22 22.31 13.65
CA LEU A 284 -4.74 21.57 14.83
C LEU A 284 -5.82 21.32 15.88
N THR A 285 -6.98 21.95 15.74
CA THR A 285 -8.11 21.83 16.66
C THR A 285 -8.88 20.56 16.38
N GLU A 286 -9.04 19.72 17.40
CA GLU A 286 -9.85 18.50 17.32
C GLU A 286 -11.34 18.83 17.41
N ALA A 287 -12.13 18.27 16.49
CA ALA A 287 -13.57 18.35 16.54
C ALA A 287 -14.10 17.51 17.72
N PRO A 288 -14.99 18.05 18.56
CA PRO A 288 -15.78 17.26 19.50
C PRO A 288 -16.47 16.07 18.81
N ASN A 289 -16.48 14.89 19.44
CA ASN A 289 -17.04 13.66 18.86
C ASN A 289 -18.50 13.80 18.38
N PHE A 290 -19.30 14.66 19.02
CA PHE A 290 -20.68 14.92 18.60
C PHE A 290 -20.75 15.65 17.25
N LEU A 291 -19.82 16.57 16.95
CA LEU A 291 -19.77 17.26 15.66
C LEU A 291 -19.39 16.30 14.53
N VAL A 292 -18.46 15.36 14.79
CA VAL A 292 -18.12 14.32 13.82
C VAL A 292 -19.33 13.42 13.52
N SER A 293 -20.15 13.14 14.54
CA SER A 293 -21.39 12.36 14.39
C SER A 293 -22.44 13.08 13.53
N VAL A 294 -22.50 14.42 13.59
CA VAL A 294 -23.41 15.24 12.78
C VAL A 294 -22.92 15.36 11.33
N PHE A 295 -21.62 15.59 11.12
CA PHE A 295 -21.04 15.69 9.76
C PHE A 295 -20.93 14.33 9.04
N GLY A 296 -20.84 13.22 9.77
CA GLY A 296 -20.81 11.87 9.20
C GLY A 296 -22.09 11.44 8.47
N VAL A 297 -23.17 12.21 8.60
CA VAL A 297 -24.40 12.03 7.81
C VAL A 297 -24.22 12.53 6.37
N PHE A 298 -23.32 13.51 6.14
CA PHE A 298 -23.13 14.19 4.87
C PHE A 298 -21.82 13.79 4.15
N ASP A 299 -20.85 13.22 4.88
CA ASP A 299 -19.59 12.72 4.34
C ASP A 299 -19.46 11.20 4.61
N GLY A 300 -19.48 10.41 3.52
CA GLY A 300 -19.39 8.94 3.60
C GLY A 300 -18.07 8.43 4.19
N SER A 301 -16.98 9.20 4.11
CA SER A 301 -15.68 8.86 4.72
C SER A 301 -15.74 8.94 6.24
N LEU A 302 -16.48 9.92 6.78
CA LEU A 302 -16.66 10.11 8.21
C LEU A 302 -17.53 9.01 8.85
N LYS A 303 -18.47 8.44 8.09
CA LYS A 303 -19.27 7.28 8.55
C LYS A 303 -18.40 6.04 8.76
N MET A 304 -17.42 5.80 7.89
CA MET A 304 -16.50 4.64 7.98
C MET A 304 -15.55 4.75 9.17
N ILE A 305 -15.06 5.95 9.49
CA ILE A 305 -14.09 6.13 10.59
C ILE A 305 -14.73 6.27 11.98
N ARG A 306 -16.05 6.49 12.06
CA ARG A 306 -16.76 6.72 13.32
C ARG A 306 -16.48 5.66 14.40
N PRO A 307 -16.49 4.36 14.09
CA PRO A 307 -16.20 3.33 15.10
C PRO A 307 -14.76 3.34 15.60
N MET A 308 -13.83 3.94 14.85
CA MET A 308 -12.40 3.98 15.18
C MET A 308 -12.00 5.21 16.00
N LEU A 309 -12.91 6.17 16.22
CA LEU A 309 -12.58 7.44 16.88
C LEU A 309 -12.16 7.22 18.33
N GLY A 310 -10.97 7.73 18.68
CA GLY A 310 -10.41 7.64 20.01
C GLY A 310 -9.87 6.26 20.41
N ILE A 311 -9.89 5.27 19.52
CA ILE A 311 -9.37 3.93 19.76
C ILE A 311 -7.93 3.84 19.24
N THR A 312 -7.03 3.26 20.05
CA THR A 312 -5.66 2.94 19.64
C THR A 312 -5.51 1.48 19.29
N GLN A 313 -4.66 1.17 18.32
CA GLN A 313 -4.26 -0.21 18.00
C GLN A 313 -2.79 -0.41 18.36
N LYS A 314 -2.49 -1.55 19.00
CA LYS A 314 -1.12 -1.99 19.28
C LYS A 314 -0.76 -3.08 18.28
N VAL A 315 0.43 -2.97 17.70
CA VAL A 315 0.91 -3.90 16.67
C VAL A 315 2.33 -4.28 16.99
N ASP A 316 2.64 -5.57 16.94
CA ASP A 316 4.00 -6.09 16.98
C ASP A 316 4.58 -6.03 15.56
N ASN A 317 5.72 -5.36 15.43
CA ASN A 317 6.48 -5.25 14.18
C ASN A 317 7.89 -5.83 14.31
N ALA A 318 8.12 -6.76 15.23
CA ALA A 318 9.41 -7.38 15.44
C ALA A 318 9.94 -8.06 14.17
N ARG A 319 9.10 -8.70 13.35
CA ARG A 319 9.53 -9.35 12.10
C ARG A 319 10.08 -8.37 11.06
N LEU A 320 9.56 -7.14 11.01
CA LEU A 320 10.08 -6.10 10.12
C LEU A 320 11.57 -5.83 10.37
N ARG A 321 11.97 -5.77 11.64
CA ARG A 321 13.37 -5.57 12.04
C ARG A 321 14.17 -6.86 11.97
N ASN A 322 13.66 -7.93 12.59
CA ASN A 322 14.44 -9.14 12.83
C ASN A 322 14.55 -10.05 11.61
N ILE A 323 13.56 -10.04 10.72
CA ILE A 323 13.53 -10.90 9.52
C ILE A 323 13.83 -10.06 8.28
N LEU A 324 13.14 -8.93 8.10
CA LEU A 324 13.32 -8.10 6.92
C LEU A 324 14.48 -7.10 7.07
N GLY A 325 15.08 -6.93 8.25
CA GLY A 325 16.23 -6.05 8.45
C GLY A 325 15.94 -4.58 8.23
N ILE A 326 14.70 -4.14 8.44
CA ILE A 326 14.25 -2.77 8.17
C ILE A 326 14.02 -2.05 9.50
N GLU A 327 14.78 -0.98 9.72
CA GLU A 327 14.45 0.01 10.73
C GLU A 327 13.49 1.05 10.15
N PRO A 328 12.28 1.20 10.73
CA PRO A 328 11.28 2.11 10.17
C PRO A 328 11.74 3.56 10.14
N ILE A 329 11.44 4.25 9.04
CA ILE A 329 11.65 5.69 8.91
C ILE A 329 10.77 6.43 9.92
N ASP A 330 11.25 7.58 10.41
CA ASP A 330 10.46 8.46 11.28
C ASP A 330 9.20 8.98 10.56
N MET A 331 8.03 8.82 11.19
CA MET A 331 6.76 9.15 10.56
C MET A 331 6.54 10.64 10.33
N LYS A 332 7.05 11.52 11.21
CA LYS A 332 6.93 12.97 10.97
C LYS A 332 7.69 13.33 9.69
N LYS A 333 8.90 12.80 9.53
CA LYS A 333 9.67 12.92 8.29
C LYS A 333 8.91 12.37 7.09
N SER A 334 8.28 11.21 7.18
CA SER A 334 7.50 10.62 6.07
C SER A 334 6.35 11.50 5.62
N PHE A 335 5.58 12.09 6.55
CA PHE A 335 4.51 13.03 6.21
C PHE A 335 5.03 14.31 5.55
N VAL A 336 6.15 14.84 6.03
CA VAL A 336 6.80 16.01 5.44
C VAL A 336 7.31 15.72 4.03
N ASP A 337 8.03 14.60 3.84
CA ASP A 337 8.53 14.16 2.52
C ASP A 337 7.37 13.96 1.53
N MET A 338 6.26 13.39 2.01
CA MET A 338 5.03 13.23 1.25
C MET A 338 4.48 14.58 0.78
N ALA A 339 4.27 15.52 1.70
CA ALA A 339 3.73 16.84 1.39
C ALA A 339 4.60 17.60 0.38
N TYR A 340 5.94 17.57 0.54
CA TYR A 340 6.87 18.13 -0.44
C TYR A 340 6.66 17.53 -1.84
N SER A 341 6.67 16.20 -1.94
CA SER A 341 6.47 15.53 -3.24
C SER A 341 5.11 15.83 -3.87
N MET A 342 4.06 15.97 -3.04
CA MET A 342 2.72 16.30 -3.49
C MET A 342 2.59 17.74 -3.99
N ILE A 343 3.30 18.69 -3.37
CA ILE A 343 3.38 20.07 -3.87
C ILE A 343 4.12 20.12 -5.20
N GLU A 344 5.26 19.43 -5.32
CA GLU A 344 6.06 19.45 -6.55
C GLU A 344 5.36 18.77 -7.73
N ARG A 345 4.54 17.75 -7.46
CA ARG A 345 3.78 17.05 -8.49
C ARG A 345 2.40 17.65 -8.76
N GLY A 346 2.05 18.75 -8.09
CA GLY A 346 0.80 19.47 -8.34
C GLY A 346 -0.46 18.88 -7.69
N PHE A 347 -0.33 17.89 -6.79
CA PHE A 347 -1.44 17.37 -5.99
C PHE A 347 -1.86 18.33 -4.87
N ILE A 348 -0.95 19.20 -4.43
CA ILE A 348 -1.19 20.29 -3.49
C ILE A 348 -0.82 21.60 -4.16
N LYS A 349 -1.70 22.60 -4.04
CA LYS A 349 -1.45 23.94 -4.59
C LYS A 349 -0.18 24.54 -3.96
N LYS A 350 0.75 24.97 -4.80
CA LYS A 350 1.99 25.65 -4.38
C LYS A 350 1.66 27.04 -3.83
N SER A 351 2.04 27.30 -2.58
CA SER A 351 1.93 28.62 -1.94
C SER A 351 2.94 29.61 -2.54
N LYS A 352 2.64 30.91 -2.48
CA LYS A 352 3.59 31.97 -2.89
C LYS A 352 4.86 32.01 -2.03
N LYS A 353 4.78 31.50 -0.79
CA LYS A 353 5.90 31.44 0.17
C LYS A 353 6.56 30.06 0.22
N TYR A 354 6.17 29.14 -0.67
CA TYR A 354 6.70 27.79 -0.68
C TYR A 354 8.21 27.79 -0.97
N ARG A 355 8.95 27.00 -0.18
CA ARG A 355 10.39 26.81 -0.33
C ARG A 355 10.63 25.36 -0.75
N PRO A 356 11.14 25.10 -1.96
CA PRO A 356 11.52 23.76 -2.36
C PRO A 356 12.56 23.20 -1.40
N ARG A 357 12.46 21.91 -1.09
CA ARG A 357 13.50 21.20 -0.35
C ARG A 357 14.65 20.89 -1.31
N GLU A 358 15.87 21.19 -0.91
CA GLU A 358 17.04 20.76 -1.68
C GLU A 358 17.10 19.22 -1.72
N PRO A 359 17.51 18.62 -2.86
CA PRO A 359 17.48 17.16 -3.08
C PRO A 359 18.23 16.32 -2.05
#